data_AF-A0A820WYI9-F1
#
_entry.id   AF-A0A820WYI9-F1
#
_cell.length_a   1.000
_cell.length_b   1.000
_cell.length_c   1.000
_cell.angle_alpha   90.00
_cell.angle_beta   90.00
_cell.angle_gamma   90.00
#
_symmetry.space_group_name_H-M   'P 1'
#
loop_
_entity.id
_entity.type
_entity.pdbx_description
1 polymer ?
#
loop_
_entity_poly.entity_id
_entity_poly.type
_entity_poly.pdbx_seq_one_letter_code
_entity_poly.pdbx_strand_id
1 'polypeptide(L)'
;MIFHQINNINISIDDDIIIDLYESSNINHIAIYDNNTYPINRIKFFEKLRENISSIAGYIARSKETNLKIGYIILNFSRLFIKCGLLYADNISIALLLLKRCAYNYDDIMLLSTPTPKSTCYSIV
;
A
#
# COMPACT_ATOMS: atom_id res chain seq x y z
N MET A 1 7.86 -12.25 14.68
CA MET A 1 8.28 -11.32 15.76
C MET A 1 8.21 -9.84 15.39
N ILE A 2 8.16 -9.44 14.10
CA ILE A 2 8.07 -8.01 13.70
C ILE A 2 6.65 -7.41 13.89
N PHE A 3 5.59 -8.22 13.77
CA PHE A 3 4.20 -7.75 13.83
C PHE A 3 3.72 -7.25 15.20
N HIS A 4 4.13 -7.90 16.31
CA HIS A 4 3.80 -7.43 17.65
C HIS A 4 4.39 -6.04 17.97
N GLN A 5 5.46 -5.63 17.27
CA GLN A 5 6.05 -4.30 17.45
C GLN A 5 5.23 -3.21 16.75
N ILE A 6 4.52 -3.51 15.66
CA ILE A 6 3.72 -2.52 14.90
C ILE A 6 2.46 -2.12 15.69
N ASN A 7 1.83 -3.06 16.39
CA ASN A 7 0.61 -2.80 17.16
C ASN A 7 0.85 -1.88 18.37
N ASN A 8 2.09 -1.78 18.87
CA ASN A 8 2.48 -0.92 19.99
C ASN A 8 2.99 0.48 19.58
N ILE A 9 3.04 0.80 18.29
CA ILE A 9 3.42 2.15 17.85
C ILE A 9 2.22 3.07 18.05
N ASN A 10 2.34 3.97 19.04
CA ASN A 10 1.36 5.00 19.32
C ASN A 10 1.55 6.13 18.29
N ILE A 11 0.91 5.99 17.12
CA ILE A 11 0.99 6.97 16.04
C ILE A 11 -0.08 8.03 16.31
N SER A 12 0.30 9.17 16.88
CA SER A 12 -0.59 10.30 17.17
C SER A 12 -1.00 11.10 15.92
N ILE A 13 -1.11 10.46 14.76
CA ILE A 13 -1.36 11.11 13.45
C ILE A 13 -2.76 10.78 12.92
N ASP A 14 -3.51 9.91 13.61
CA ASP A 14 -4.87 9.53 13.20
C ASP A 14 -5.84 10.72 13.17
N ASP A 15 -5.57 11.76 13.97
CA ASP A 15 -6.43 12.93 14.09
C ASP A 15 -6.40 13.83 12.84
N ASP A 16 -5.36 13.76 12.01
CA ASP A 16 -5.20 14.62 10.82
C ASP A 16 -5.29 13.85 9.49
N ILE A 17 -5.51 12.54 9.54
CA ILE A 17 -5.51 11.67 8.35
C ILE A 17 -6.86 10.99 8.16
N ILE A 18 -7.32 10.96 6.91
CA ILE A 18 -8.46 10.17 6.46
C ILE A 18 -7.92 8.90 5.79
N ILE A 19 -8.46 7.75 6.18
CA ILE A 19 -8.17 6.47 5.53
C ILE A 19 -9.41 5.98 4.78
N ASP A 20 -9.31 5.95 3.46
CA ASP A 20 -10.35 5.44 2.57
C ASP A 20 -9.99 4.08 1.98
N LEU A 21 -10.99 3.31 1.59
CA LEU A 21 -10.78 2.08 0.82
C LEU A 21 -10.19 2.41 -0.56
N TYR A 22 -9.23 1.60 -0.99
CA TYR A 22 -8.61 1.73 -2.31
C TYR A 22 -9.65 1.51 -3.42
N GLU A 23 -10.51 0.52 -3.25
CA GLU A 23 -11.50 0.07 -4.24
C GLU A 23 -12.63 1.08 -4.46
N SER A 24 -12.95 1.87 -3.44
CA SER A 24 -13.95 2.94 -3.52
C SER A 24 -13.35 4.27 -3.99
N SER A 25 -12.04 4.31 -4.24
CA SER A 25 -11.32 5.52 -4.59
C SER A 25 -11.03 5.59 -6.10
N ASN A 26 -10.81 6.80 -6.61
CA ASN A 26 -10.51 7.00 -8.03
C ASN A 26 -9.10 6.49 -8.37
N ILE A 27 -9.03 5.26 -8.88
CA ILE A 27 -7.80 4.52 -9.22
C ILE A 27 -6.90 5.30 -10.18
N ASN A 28 -7.46 6.00 -11.17
CA ASN A 28 -6.68 6.81 -12.11
C ASN A 28 -5.90 7.91 -11.38
N HIS A 29 -6.49 8.49 -10.34
CA HIS A 29 -5.82 9.53 -9.55
C HIS A 29 -4.70 8.96 -8.66
N ILE A 30 -4.81 7.70 -8.25
CA ILE A 30 -3.75 6.99 -7.51
C ILE A 30 -2.62 6.62 -8.46
N ALA A 31 -2.96 6.16 -9.68
CA ALA A 31 -1.98 5.88 -10.72
C ALA A 31 -1.17 7.12 -11.11
N ILE A 32 -1.82 8.29 -11.22
CA ILE A 32 -1.13 9.56 -11.45
C ILE A 32 -0.20 9.90 -10.27
N TYR A 33 -0.69 9.77 -9.03
CA TYR A 33 0.09 10.04 -7.84
C TYR A 33 1.32 9.11 -7.72
N ASP A 34 1.15 7.81 -7.91
CA ASP A 34 2.27 6.85 -7.95
C ASP A 34 3.26 7.20 -9.06
N ASN A 35 2.76 7.54 -10.26
CA ASN A 35 3.61 7.84 -11.41
C ASN A 35 4.45 9.11 -11.24
N ASN A 36 3.99 10.08 -10.43
CA ASN A 36 4.76 11.27 -10.08
C ASN A 36 5.96 10.93 -9.19
N THR A 37 5.84 9.93 -8.32
CA THR A 37 6.92 9.49 -7.43
C THR A 37 7.81 8.43 -8.08
N TYR A 38 7.20 7.47 -8.77
CA TYR A 38 7.86 6.38 -9.46
C TYR A 38 7.40 6.37 -10.92
N PRO A 39 8.24 6.80 -11.89
CA PRO A 39 7.86 6.94 -13.31
C PRO A 39 7.76 5.58 -14.03
N ILE A 40 7.15 4.61 -13.36
CA ILE A 40 6.86 3.27 -13.84
C ILE A 40 5.37 3.09 -13.57
N ASN A 41 4.61 2.62 -14.56
CA ASN A 41 3.15 2.42 -14.45
C ASN A 41 2.79 1.21 -13.54
N ARG A 42 3.24 1.21 -12.28
CA ARG A 42 3.10 0.07 -11.35
C ARG A 42 1.64 -0.17 -11.00
N ILE A 43 0.87 0.89 -10.74
CA ILE A 43 -0.58 0.77 -10.49
C ILE A 43 -1.29 0.12 -11.68
N LYS A 44 -1.00 0.50 -12.92
CA LYS A 44 -1.62 -0.14 -14.11
C LYS A 44 -1.28 -1.63 -14.21
N PHE A 45 -0.09 -2.04 -13.79
CA PHE A 45 0.27 -3.46 -13.72
C PHE A 45 -0.58 -4.21 -12.68
N PHE A 46 -0.78 -3.63 -11.50
CA PHE A 46 -1.67 -4.22 -10.48
C PHE A 46 -3.13 -4.25 -10.93
N GLU A 47 -3.64 -3.23 -11.61
CA GLU A 47 -5.00 -3.27 -12.17
C GLU A 47 -5.17 -4.36 -13.23
N LYS A 48 -4.18 -4.57 -14.10
CA LYS A 48 -4.19 -5.72 -15.03
C LYS A 48 -4.18 -7.07 -14.31
N LEU A 49 -3.50 -7.17 -13.16
CA LEU A 49 -3.55 -8.38 -12.32
C LEU A 49 -4.94 -8.56 -11.69
N ARG A 50 -5.60 -7.47 -11.28
CA ARG A 50 -6.97 -7.49 -10.73
C ARG A 50 -7.96 -8.14 -11.67
N GLU A 51 -7.87 -7.83 -12.97
CA GLU A 51 -8.75 -8.37 -14.01
C GLU A 51 -8.64 -9.90 -14.15
N ASN A 52 -7.53 -10.49 -13.71
CA ASN A 52 -7.20 -11.88 -14.02
C ASN A 52 -7.10 -12.83 -12.80
N ILE A 53 -6.79 -12.34 -11.59
CA ILE A 53 -6.21 -13.21 -10.53
C ILE A 53 -6.87 -13.13 -9.14
N SER A 54 -8.03 -12.49 -8.97
CA SER A 54 -8.75 -12.35 -7.67
C SER A 54 -8.35 -11.13 -6.84
N SER A 55 -9.26 -10.80 -5.91
CA SER A 55 -9.41 -9.54 -5.17
C SER A 55 -8.14 -8.76 -4.91
N ILE A 56 -8.13 -7.50 -5.33
CA ILE A 56 -7.23 -6.47 -4.81
C ILE A 56 -8.02 -5.68 -3.78
N ALA A 57 -7.39 -5.40 -2.64
CA ALA A 57 -7.92 -4.47 -1.64
C ALA A 57 -6.84 -3.51 -1.19
N GLY A 58 -7.20 -2.48 -0.45
CA GLY A 58 -6.20 -1.57 0.08
C GLY A 58 -6.76 -0.35 0.77
N TYR A 59 -5.85 0.54 1.14
CA TYR A 59 -6.20 1.79 1.78
C TYR A 59 -5.43 2.95 1.17
N ILE A 60 -6.03 4.13 1.23
CA ILE A 60 -5.41 5.39 0.83
C ILE A 60 -5.47 6.32 2.03
N ALA A 61 -4.32 6.92 2.35
CA ALA A 61 -4.21 7.98 3.33
C ALA A 61 -4.34 9.34 2.64
N ARG A 62 -5.17 10.22 3.19
CA ARG A 62 -5.31 11.62 2.78
C ARG A 62 -5.17 12.55 3.96
N SER A 63 -4.59 13.72 3.75
CA SER A 63 -4.61 14.80 4.76
C SER A 63 -6.04 15.32 4.93
N LYS A 64 -6.53 15.46 6.16
CA LYS A 64 -7.84 16.08 6.45
C LYS A 64 -7.87 17.55 6.02
N GLU A 65 -6.77 18.27 6.24
CA GLU A 65 -6.65 19.70 5.95
C GLU A 65 -6.71 19.99 4.44
N THR A 66 -5.96 19.23 3.64
CA THR A 66 -5.81 19.53 2.20
C THR A 66 -6.56 18.56 1.30
N ASN A 67 -7.07 17.45 1.85
CA ASN A 67 -7.64 16.31 1.12
C ASN A 67 -6.70 15.70 0.05
N LEU A 68 -5.40 16.05 0.11
CA LEU A 68 -4.39 15.49 -0.77
C LEU A 68 -4.02 14.08 -0.33
N LYS A 69 -3.73 13.22 -1.32
CA LYS A 69 -3.23 11.85 -1.07
C LYS A 69 -1.79 11.96 -0.56
N ILE A 70 -1.52 11.28 0.55
CA ILE A 70 -0.22 11.29 1.24
C ILE A 70 0.35 9.87 1.44
N GLY A 71 -0.37 8.85 0.95
CA GLY A 71 0.06 7.47 0.94
C GLY A 71 -1.03 6.52 0.48
N TYR A 72 -0.63 5.31 0.11
CA TYR A 72 -1.54 4.21 -0.20
C TYR A 72 -0.86 2.86 0.03
N ILE A 73 -1.68 1.86 0.28
CA ILE A 73 -1.28 0.45 0.34
C ILE A 73 -2.23 -0.38 -0.51
N ILE A 74 -1.67 -1.26 -1.32
CA ILE A 74 -2.39 -2.20 -2.18
C ILE A 74 -2.01 -3.60 -1.76
N LEU A 75 -3.03 -4.38 -1.43
CA LEU A 75 -2.98 -5.77 -1.03
C LEU A 75 -3.40 -6.65 -2.20
N ASN A 76 -2.69 -7.76 -2.38
CA ASN A 76 -3.05 -8.81 -3.30
C ASN A 76 -3.34 -10.09 -2.51
N PHE A 77 -4.46 -10.74 -2.80
CA PHE A 77 -4.94 -11.90 -2.07
C PHE A 77 -4.57 -13.17 -2.82
N SER A 78 -3.90 -14.09 -2.11
CA SER A 78 -3.80 -15.48 -2.50
C SER A 78 -4.81 -16.28 -1.67
N ARG A 79 -5.21 -17.47 -2.14
CA ARG A 79 -6.08 -18.40 -1.38
C ARG A 79 -5.54 -18.75 0.01
N LEU A 80 -4.24 -18.54 0.25
CA LEU A 80 -3.54 -18.96 1.47
C LEU A 80 -2.99 -17.81 2.31
N PHE A 81 -2.87 -16.59 1.77
CA PHE A 81 -2.25 -15.46 2.48
C PHE A 81 -2.56 -14.13 1.78
N ILE A 82 -2.40 -13.03 2.52
CA ILE A 82 -2.53 -11.67 2.01
C ILE A 82 -1.14 -11.09 1.82
N LYS A 83 -0.82 -10.68 0.59
CA LYS A 83 0.48 -10.10 0.26
C LYS A 83 0.36 -8.58 0.15
N CYS A 84 1.18 -7.86 0.90
CA CYS A 84 1.34 -6.42 0.70
C CYS A 84 2.09 -6.19 -0.63
N GLY A 85 1.36 -5.72 -1.65
CA GLY A 85 1.87 -5.57 -3.02
C GLY A 85 2.64 -4.28 -3.22
N LEU A 86 1.94 -3.14 -3.12
CA LEU A 86 2.55 -1.81 -3.22
C LEU A 86 2.23 -1.02 -1.96
N LEU A 87 3.24 -0.39 -1.39
CA LEU A 87 3.11 0.57 -0.31
C LEU A 87 3.89 1.82 -0.72
N TYR A 88 3.22 2.95 -0.66
CA TYR A 88 3.84 4.25 -0.74
C TYR A 88 3.26 5.16 0.33
N ALA A 89 4.11 5.97 0.94
CA ALA A 89 3.71 6.94 1.95
C ALA A 89 4.74 8.07 1.98
N ASP A 90 4.28 9.30 2.18
CA ASP A 90 5.18 10.47 2.24
C ASP A 90 6.09 10.43 3.47
N ASN A 91 5.69 9.70 4.53
CA ASN A 91 6.54 9.45 5.69
C ASN A 91 6.26 8.07 6.32
N ILE A 92 7.17 7.65 7.21
CA ILE A 92 7.12 6.33 7.85
C ILE A 92 5.88 6.13 8.73
N SER A 93 5.39 7.20 9.35
CA SER A 93 4.24 7.11 10.24
C SER A 93 2.95 6.85 9.49
N ILE A 94 2.79 7.44 8.29
CA ILE A 94 1.68 7.14 7.37
C ILE A 94 1.78 5.69 6.89
N ALA A 95 2.99 5.22 6.54
CA ALA A 95 3.19 3.83 6.15
C ALA A 95 2.77 2.86 7.26
N LEU A 96 3.17 3.13 8.50
CA LEU A 96 2.80 2.31 9.66
C LEU A 96 1.30 2.37 9.95
N LEU A 97 0.65 3.53 9.79
CA LEU A 97 -0.79 3.68 9.94
C LEU A 97 -1.56 2.83 8.92
N LEU A 98 -1.16 2.88 7.65
CA LEU A 98 -1.74 2.05 6.59
C LEU A 98 -1.54 0.55 6.87
N LEU A 99 -0.35 0.15 7.31
CA LEU A 99 -0.05 -1.24 7.69
C LEU A 99 -0.90 -1.72 8.87
N LYS A 100 -1.07 -0.88 9.90
CA LYS A 100 -1.91 -1.16 11.07
C LYS A 100 -3.37 -1.33 10.67
N ARG A 101 -3.87 -0.48 9.75
CA ARG A 101 -5.24 -0.60 9.23
C ARG A 101 -5.44 -1.92 8.47
N CYS A 102 -4.46 -2.33 7.66
CA CYS A 102 -4.48 -3.64 7.01
C CYS A 102 -4.49 -4.79 8.04
N ALA A 103 -3.58 -4.77 9.01
CA ALA A 103 -3.51 -5.83 10.03
C ALA A 103 -4.83 -5.97 10.81
N TYR A 104 -5.44 -4.85 11.20
CA TYR A 104 -6.72 -4.83 11.90
C TYR A 104 -7.88 -5.43 11.08
N ASN A 105 -7.95 -5.13 9.78
CA ASN A 105 -9.05 -5.59 8.93
C ASN A 105 -8.83 -7.00 8.35
N TYR A 106 -7.61 -7.54 8.44
CA TYR A 106 -7.22 -8.78 7.78
C TYR A 106 -6.44 -9.71 8.72
N ASP A 107 -7.05 -10.05 9.88
CA ASP A 107 -6.72 -11.15 10.81
C ASP A 107 -5.22 -11.51 10.99
N ASP A 108 -4.31 -10.53 11.03
CA ASP A 108 -2.86 -10.71 11.21
C ASP A 108 -2.14 -11.64 10.19
N ILE A 109 -2.80 -12.18 9.14
CA ILE A 109 -2.21 -13.05 8.10
C ILE A 109 -1.64 -12.21 6.93
N MET A 110 -0.87 -11.17 7.25
CA MET A 110 -0.26 -10.30 6.23
C MET A 110 1.22 -10.63 6.02
N LEU A 111 1.60 -10.92 4.78
CA LEU A 111 2.99 -11.08 4.37
C LEU A 111 3.49 -9.78 3.74
N LEU A 112 4.47 -9.15 4.40
CA LEU A 112 5.18 -8.00 3.88
C LEU A 112 6.28 -8.47 2.94
N SER A 113 6.08 -8.30 1.63
CA SER A 113 7.20 -8.34 0.69
C SER A 113 7.83 -6.96 0.62
N THR A 114 9.04 -6.82 1.14
CA THR A 114 9.88 -5.69 0.77
C THR A 114 10.20 -5.82 -0.72
N PRO A 115 10.20 -4.72 -1.49
CA PRO A 115 10.75 -4.76 -2.83
C PRO A 115 12.20 -5.18 -2.68
N THR A 116 12.52 -6.39 -3.15
CA THR A 116 13.91 -6.84 -3.24
C THR A 116 14.64 -5.76 -4.04
N PRO A 117 15.70 -5.13 -3.49
CA PRO A 117 16.52 -4.23 -4.30
C PRO A 117 16.92 -5.05 -5.51
N LYS A 118 16.61 -4.54 -6.71
CA LYS A 118 17.07 -5.18 -7.94
C LYS A 118 18.57 -5.32 -7.79
N SER A 119 19.05 -6.54 -7.53
CA SER A 119 20.40 -6.90 -7.94
C SER A 119 20.43 -6.57 -9.42
N THR A 120 21.25 -5.60 -9.78
CA THR A 120 21.62 -5.23 -11.14
C THR A 120 21.74 -6.48 -12.01
N CYS A 121 20.70 -6.82 -12.75
CA CYS A 121 20.83 -7.68 -13.91
C CYS A 121 21.38 -6.79 -15.01
N TYR A 122 22.70 -6.74 -15.10
CA TYR A 122 23.34 -6.51 -16.38
C TYR A 122 22.92 -7.65 -17.29
N SER A 123 22.11 -7.36 -18.30
CA SER A 123 22.05 -8.21 -19.48
C SER A 123 23.26 -7.87 -20.32
N ILE A 124 24.35 -8.62 -20.16
CA ILE A 124 25.26 -8.86 -21.27
C ILE A 124 24.55 -9.90 -22.13
N VAL A 125 23.98 -9.46 -23.26
CA VAL A 125 24.23 -9.91 -24.65
C VAL A 125 23.45 -8.96 -25.55
#